data_AF-A0A7Y4TKT0-F1
#
_entry.id   AF-A0A7Y4TKT0-F1
#
_cell.length_a   1.000
_cell.length_b   1.000
_cell.length_c   1.000
_cell.angle_alpha   90.00
_cell.angle_beta   90.00
_cell.angle_gamma   90.00
#
_symmetry.space_group_name_H-M   'P 1'
#
loop_
_entity.id
_entity.type
_entity.pdbx_description
1 polymer ?
#
loop_
_entity_poly.entity_id
_entity_poly.type
_entity_poly.pdbx_seq_one_letter_code
_entity_poly.pdbx_strand_id
1 'polypeptide(L)'
;MDSKASRLLHEPWQSMLAALDRALTQDTELHCMGGFVLSEHYGLIRPTADIDVIESLGTDKGSIAQLAGRGSALHRRHRVYIDIVTVADVPDNYDTRLLTMNVDGLVRLRLRAFERHDLVLGKLCRNIDRDREDVAALARGPGLDIDVLQQRYRDELRPKLGRPGREDLTLQLWIEMIEELRGAV
;
A
#
# COMPACT_ATOMS: atom_id res chain seq x y z
N MET A 1 6.90 20.55 3.41
CA MET A 1 7.47 20.58 2.05
C MET A 1 8.57 19.53 2.01
N ASP A 2 8.20 18.27 1.81
CA ASP A 2 9.19 17.20 1.66
C ASP A 2 9.52 17.07 0.18
N SER A 3 10.57 17.75 -0.26
CA SER A 3 11.28 17.36 -1.47
C SER A 3 11.99 16.03 -1.16
N LYS A 4 11.25 14.92 -1.21
CA LYS A 4 11.84 13.58 -1.10
C LYS A 4 12.59 13.30 -2.39
N ALA A 5 13.89 13.03 -2.25
CA ALA A 5 14.78 12.59 -3.32
C ALA A 5 14.08 11.52 -4.18
N SER A 6 14.28 11.62 -5.50
CA SER A 6 13.78 10.62 -6.43
C SER A 6 14.47 9.28 -6.13
N ARG A 7 13.72 8.18 -6.29
CA ARG A 7 14.19 6.83 -5.96
C ARG A 7 14.22 5.94 -7.19
N LEU A 8 15.25 5.12 -7.25
CA LEU A 8 15.27 3.93 -8.09
C LEU A 8 14.64 2.77 -7.31
N LEU A 9 13.69 2.08 -7.92
CA LEU A 9 13.08 0.90 -7.32
C LEU A 9 13.98 -0.33 -7.50
N HIS A 10 13.82 -1.33 -6.63
CA HIS A 10 14.51 -2.60 -6.83
C HIS A 10 13.96 -3.31 -8.07
N GLU A 11 14.83 -4.05 -8.78
CA GLU A 11 14.35 -4.95 -9.84
C GLU A 11 13.55 -6.12 -9.22
N PRO A 12 12.47 -6.58 -9.87
CA PRO A 12 12.02 -6.26 -11.23
C PRO A 12 11.10 -5.03 -11.36
N TRP A 13 10.82 -4.31 -10.26
CA TRP A 13 9.82 -3.24 -10.23
C TRP A 13 10.17 -2.07 -11.13
N GLN A 14 11.42 -1.63 -11.10
CA GLN A 14 11.88 -0.51 -11.93
C GLN A 14 11.63 -0.79 -13.42
N SER A 15 12.08 -1.94 -13.91
CA SER A 15 11.90 -2.31 -15.31
C SER A 15 10.43 -2.54 -15.69
N MET A 16 9.64 -3.15 -14.79
CA MET A 16 8.23 -3.41 -15.01
C MET A 16 7.43 -2.10 -15.12
N LEU A 17 7.64 -1.17 -14.17
CA LEU A 17 6.91 0.09 -14.12
C LEU A 17 7.32 1.04 -15.24
N ALA A 18 8.60 1.05 -15.64
CA ALA A 18 9.03 1.79 -16.82
C ALA A 18 8.42 1.23 -18.12
N ALA A 19 8.17 -0.09 -18.19
CA ALA A 19 7.50 -0.69 -19.34
C ALA A 19 6.01 -0.37 -19.38
N LEU A 20 5.33 -0.37 -18.22
CA LEU A 20 3.96 0.11 -18.11
C LEU A 20 3.84 1.59 -18.49
N ASP A 21 4.71 2.44 -17.95
CA ASP A 21 4.75 3.88 -18.21
C ASP A 21 4.78 4.20 -19.73
N ARG A 22 5.64 3.51 -20.48
CA ARG A 22 5.71 3.65 -21.94
C ARG A 22 4.46 3.16 -22.68
N ALA A 23 3.72 2.22 -22.10
CA ALA A 23 2.51 1.68 -22.70
C ALA A 23 1.27 2.56 -22.43
N LEU A 24 1.31 3.40 -21.40
CA LEU A 24 0.24 4.36 -21.11
C LEU A 24 0.17 5.44 -22.18
N THR A 25 -1.03 5.88 -22.53
CA THR A 25 -1.27 6.94 -23.53
C THR A 25 -1.50 8.31 -22.91
N GLN A 26 -1.68 8.38 -21.59
CA GLN A 26 -1.99 9.58 -20.82
C GLN A 26 -1.40 9.49 -19.41
N ASP A 27 -1.30 10.62 -18.72
CA ASP A 27 -0.92 10.68 -17.31
C ASP A 27 -1.86 9.80 -16.48
N THR A 28 -1.28 8.91 -15.68
CA THR A 28 -1.99 7.91 -14.88
C THR A 28 -1.45 7.89 -13.47
N GLU A 29 -2.34 7.93 -12.49
CA GLU A 29 -1.99 7.82 -11.07
C GLU A 29 -2.55 6.52 -10.49
N LEU A 30 -1.69 5.72 -9.83
CA LEU A 30 -2.10 4.48 -9.17
C LEU A 30 -2.00 4.61 -7.65
N HIS A 31 -3.09 4.29 -6.96
CA HIS A 31 -3.17 4.26 -5.51
C HIS A 31 -2.76 2.86 -5.03
N CYS A 32 -1.53 2.77 -4.57
CA CYS A 32 -0.84 1.54 -4.23
C CYS A 32 -0.88 1.28 -2.72
N MET A 33 -1.07 0.02 -2.35
CA MET A 33 -0.99 -0.45 -0.96
C MET A 33 -0.25 -1.79 -0.87
N GLY A 34 -0.28 -2.38 0.33
CA GLY A 34 0.18 -3.74 0.55
C GLY A 34 1.70 -3.90 0.44
N GLY A 35 2.11 -5.07 -0.04
CA GLY A 35 3.49 -5.53 0.08
C GLY A 35 4.54 -4.68 -0.63
N PHE A 36 4.19 -4.25 -1.83
CA PHE A 36 5.05 -3.39 -2.65
C PHE A 36 5.37 -2.09 -1.93
N VAL A 37 4.37 -1.46 -1.30
CA VAL A 37 4.58 -0.22 -0.56
C VAL A 37 5.46 -0.43 0.66
N LEU A 38 5.29 -1.54 1.40
CA LEU A 38 6.15 -1.87 2.53
C LEU A 38 7.62 -1.99 2.10
N SER A 39 7.89 -2.70 0.99
CA SER A 39 9.23 -2.88 0.44
C SER A 39 9.81 -1.58 -0.11
N GLU A 40 9.15 -1.01 -1.11
CA GLU A 40 9.72 0.07 -1.93
C GLU A 40 9.51 1.47 -1.35
N HIS A 41 8.49 1.65 -0.49
CA HIS A 41 8.27 2.93 0.19
C HIS A 41 8.94 2.99 1.56
N TYR A 42 8.73 1.96 2.39
CA TYR A 42 9.17 1.94 3.78
C TYR A 42 10.48 1.19 4.02
N GLY A 43 11.07 0.57 2.98
CA GLY A 43 12.35 -0.13 3.08
C GLY A 43 12.28 -1.42 3.91
N LEU A 44 11.10 -2.00 4.07
CA LEU A 44 10.90 -3.21 4.86
C LEU A 44 11.16 -4.44 3.98
N ILE A 45 11.99 -5.38 4.45
CA ILE A 45 12.28 -6.61 3.70
C ILE A 45 11.03 -7.47 3.66
N ARG A 46 10.26 -7.38 2.58
CA ARG A 46 9.01 -8.10 2.41
C ARG A 46 8.84 -8.54 0.95
N PRO A 47 9.14 -9.81 0.62
CA PRO A 47 8.91 -10.33 -0.72
C PRO A 47 7.46 -10.13 -1.16
N THR A 48 7.25 -9.67 -2.39
CA THR A 48 5.93 -9.53 -3.01
C THR A 48 6.04 -9.79 -4.50
N ALA A 49 4.97 -10.31 -5.10
CA ALA A 49 4.90 -10.55 -6.54
C ALA A 49 3.97 -9.57 -7.26
N ASP A 50 3.26 -8.74 -6.48
CA ASP A 50 2.23 -7.82 -6.93
C ASP A 50 2.35 -6.43 -6.30
N ILE A 51 1.75 -5.47 -7.02
CA ILE A 51 1.37 -4.15 -6.51
C ILE A 51 -0.15 -4.16 -6.35
N ASP A 52 -0.63 -4.08 -5.11
CA ASP A 52 -2.04 -3.94 -4.82
C ASP A 52 -2.49 -2.52 -5.17
N VAL A 53 -3.38 -2.36 -6.16
CA VAL A 53 -3.90 -1.08 -6.62
C VAL A 53 -5.41 -0.99 -6.37
N ILE A 54 -5.82 -0.04 -5.53
CA ILE A 54 -7.24 0.17 -5.21
C ILE A 54 -7.93 1.13 -6.20
N GLU A 55 -7.19 2.12 -6.70
CA GLU A 55 -7.69 3.10 -7.65
C GLU A 55 -6.65 3.47 -8.72
N SER A 56 -7.16 3.77 -9.92
CA SER A 56 -6.40 4.22 -11.07
C SER A 56 -7.07 5.44 -11.67
N LEU A 57 -6.40 6.59 -11.63
CA LEU A 57 -6.88 7.85 -12.19
C LEU A 57 -6.23 8.09 -13.56
N GLY A 58 -6.99 8.62 -14.52
CA GLY A 58 -6.56 8.82 -15.90
C GLY A 58 -6.82 7.60 -16.77
N THR A 59 -6.10 6.50 -16.54
CA THR A 59 -6.34 5.21 -17.21
C THR A 59 -7.23 4.32 -16.35
N ASP A 60 -8.24 3.66 -16.93
CA ASP A 60 -9.16 2.82 -16.16
C ASP A 60 -8.49 1.52 -15.65
N LYS A 61 -9.00 0.98 -14.54
CA LYS A 61 -8.47 -0.23 -13.89
C LYS A 61 -8.44 -1.45 -14.82
N GLY A 62 -9.37 -1.58 -15.75
CA GLY A 62 -9.43 -2.69 -16.71
C GLY A 62 -8.27 -2.65 -17.70
N SER A 63 -7.98 -1.46 -18.24
CA SER A 63 -6.81 -1.23 -19.09
C SER A 63 -5.49 -1.49 -18.37
N ILE A 64 -5.36 -1.05 -17.10
CA ILE A 64 -4.18 -1.36 -16.28
C ILE A 64 -4.03 -2.87 -16.07
N ALA A 65 -5.11 -3.58 -15.73
CA ALA A 65 -5.10 -5.03 -15.59
C ALA A 65 -4.72 -5.74 -16.89
N GLN A 66 -5.17 -5.25 -18.05
CA GLN A 66 -4.81 -5.81 -19.34
C GLN A 66 -3.30 -5.66 -19.64
N LEU A 67 -2.74 -4.48 -19.37
CA LEU A 67 -1.33 -4.17 -19.67
C LEU A 67 -0.36 -4.86 -18.71
N ALA A 68 -0.67 -4.81 -17.41
CA ALA A 68 0.26 -5.13 -16.33
C ALA A 68 -0.29 -6.12 -15.29
N GLY A 69 -1.55 -6.54 -15.41
CA GLY A 69 -2.17 -7.47 -14.49
C GLY A 69 -1.69 -8.92 -14.65
N ARG A 70 -2.19 -9.79 -13.79
CA ARG A 70 -1.82 -11.21 -13.78
C ARG A 70 -2.09 -11.85 -15.15
N GLY A 71 -1.03 -12.38 -15.73
CA GLY A 71 -1.07 -13.10 -17.02
C GLY A 71 -0.87 -12.21 -18.25
N SER A 72 -0.76 -10.89 -18.07
CA SER A 72 -0.39 -9.93 -19.11
C SER A 72 1.00 -10.21 -19.70
N ALA A 73 1.30 -9.56 -20.83
CA ALA A 73 2.64 -9.63 -21.43
C ALA A 73 3.73 -9.12 -20.48
N LEU A 74 3.47 -8.03 -19.75
CA LEU A 74 4.40 -7.49 -18.77
C LEU A 74 4.61 -8.45 -17.59
N HIS A 75 3.54 -9.07 -17.09
CA HIS A 75 3.66 -10.08 -16.03
C HIS A 75 4.54 -11.26 -16.46
N ARG A 76 4.32 -11.81 -17.66
CA ARG A 76 5.13 -12.94 -18.16
C ARG A 76 6.60 -12.58 -18.31
N ARG A 77 6.89 -11.33 -18.71
CA ARG A 77 8.25 -10.81 -18.91
C ARG A 77 8.97 -10.53 -17.59
N HIS A 78 8.33 -9.83 -16.66
CA HIS A 78 8.96 -9.32 -15.45
C HIS A 78 8.68 -10.16 -14.18
N ARG A 79 7.76 -11.14 -14.27
CA ARG A 79 7.36 -12.05 -13.19
C ARG A 79 6.71 -11.38 -11.97
N VAL A 80 6.35 -10.10 -12.11
CA VAL A 80 5.54 -9.33 -11.16
C VAL A 80 4.39 -8.66 -11.90
N TYR A 81 3.30 -8.32 -11.19
CA TYR A 81 2.08 -7.79 -11.80
C TYR A 81 1.42 -6.69 -10.95
N ILE A 82 0.47 -5.97 -11.54
CA ILE A 82 -0.46 -5.13 -10.78
C ILE A 82 -1.70 -5.95 -10.45
N ASP A 83 -2.04 -6.04 -9.17
CA ASP A 83 -3.31 -6.62 -8.75
C ASP A 83 -4.33 -5.50 -8.54
N ILE A 84 -5.42 -5.53 -9.32
CA ILE A 84 -6.51 -4.58 -9.13
C ILE A 84 -7.38 -5.09 -7.99
N VAL A 85 -7.32 -4.37 -6.86
CA VAL A 85 -8.07 -4.73 -5.67
C VAL A 85 -9.54 -4.33 -5.85
N THR A 86 -10.42 -5.31 -5.93
CA THR A 86 -11.86 -5.09 -6.14
C THR A 86 -12.63 -4.85 -4.85
N VAL A 87 -12.14 -5.39 -3.73
CA VAL A 87 -12.75 -5.26 -2.40
C VAL A 87 -11.64 -5.05 -1.39
N ALA A 88 -11.67 -3.92 -0.68
CA ALA A 88 -10.76 -3.62 0.40
C ALA A 88 -11.46 -2.80 1.49
N ASP A 89 -11.24 -3.19 2.73
CA ASP A 89 -11.63 -2.42 3.91
C ASP A 89 -10.48 -1.46 4.24
N VAL A 90 -10.54 -0.24 3.72
CA VAL A 90 -9.55 0.83 3.98
C VAL A 90 -10.23 2.03 4.64
N PRO A 91 -9.55 2.89 5.40
CA PRO A 91 -10.16 4.09 5.99
C PRO A 91 -10.78 5.01 4.93
N ASP A 92 -11.88 5.69 5.26
CA ASP A 92 -12.41 6.80 4.44
C ASP A 92 -11.37 7.92 4.28
N ASN A 93 -11.45 8.64 3.15
CA ASN A 93 -10.57 9.77 2.81
C ASN A 93 -9.06 9.44 2.77
N TYR A 94 -8.69 8.16 2.65
CA TYR A 94 -7.29 7.75 2.50
C TYR A 94 -6.60 8.48 1.35
N ASP A 95 -7.34 8.79 0.28
CA ASP A 95 -6.87 9.43 -0.94
C ASP A 95 -6.31 10.84 -0.68
N THR A 96 -6.85 11.54 0.32
CA THR A 96 -6.37 12.87 0.74
C THR A 96 -5.01 12.84 1.44
N ARG A 97 -4.55 11.65 1.83
CA ARG A 97 -3.35 11.43 2.66
C ARG A 97 -2.27 10.60 1.97
N LEU A 98 -2.47 10.28 0.69
CA LEU A 98 -1.53 9.49 -0.08
C LEU A 98 -0.16 10.14 -0.19
N LEU A 99 0.88 9.33 -0.06
CA LEU A 99 2.26 9.75 -0.18
C LEU A 99 2.74 9.58 -1.62
N THR A 100 3.40 10.60 -2.18
CA THR A 100 4.03 10.46 -3.50
C THR A 100 5.23 9.51 -3.41
N MET A 101 5.27 8.52 -4.31
CA MET A 101 6.48 7.75 -4.60
C MET A 101 7.17 8.39 -5.81
N ASN A 102 8.13 9.27 -5.58
CA ASN A 102 8.94 9.88 -6.64
C ASN A 102 9.88 8.82 -7.22
N VAL A 103 9.48 8.17 -8.33
CA VAL A 103 10.27 7.12 -8.99
C VAL A 103 10.99 7.69 -10.20
N ASP A 104 12.29 7.42 -10.30
CA ASP A 104 13.12 7.89 -11.41
C ASP A 104 12.69 7.29 -12.75
N GLY A 105 12.61 8.15 -13.77
CA GLY A 105 12.41 7.74 -15.17
C GLY A 105 10.98 7.44 -15.57
N LEU A 106 9.99 7.63 -14.69
CA LEU A 106 8.57 7.58 -15.07
C LEU A 106 8.11 8.95 -15.59
N VAL A 107 7.38 8.95 -16.70
CA VAL A 107 6.90 10.18 -17.36
C VAL A 107 5.39 10.36 -17.19
N ARG A 108 4.62 9.30 -17.39
CA ARG A 108 3.14 9.29 -17.35
C ARG A 108 2.60 8.64 -16.09
N LEU A 109 3.33 7.69 -15.52
CA LEU A 109 2.91 6.91 -14.37
C LEU A 109 3.35 7.58 -13.06
N ARG A 110 2.37 7.87 -12.20
CA ARG A 110 2.57 8.37 -10.84
C ARG A 110 2.10 7.30 -9.86
N LEU A 111 2.96 6.96 -8.90
CA LEU A 111 2.63 6.02 -7.85
C LEU A 111 2.35 6.78 -6.55
N ARG A 112 1.21 6.47 -5.94
CA ARG A 112 0.77 7.00 -4.65
C ARG A 112 0.73 5.86 -3.66
N ALA A 113 1.46 5.98 -2.57
CA ALA A 113 1.49 5.00 -1.50
C ALA A 113 0.50 5.37 -0.40
N PHE A 114 -0.16 4.36 0.15
CA PHE A 114 -0.81 4.49 1.45
C PHE A 114 0.21 4.91 2.52
N GLU A 115 -0.19 5.86 3.36
CA GLU A 115 0.58 6.21 4.54
C GLU A 115 0.48 5.09 5.60
N ARG A 116 1.28 5.18 6.68
CA ARG A 116 1.48 4.09 7.63
C ARG A 116 0.20 3.64 8.34
N HIS A 117 -0.65 4.55 8.79
CA HIS A 117 -1.86 4.19 9.53
C HIS A 117 -2.87 3.53 8.59
N ASP A 118 -3.08 4.10 7.41
CA ASP A 118 -3.99 3.56 6.39
C ASP A 118 -3.51 2.19 5.88
N LEU A 119 -2.20 1.93 5.82
CA LEU A 119 -1.65 0.59 5.56
C LEU A 119 -1.93 -0.41 6.68
N VAL A 120 -1.76 0.00 7.95
CA VAL A 120 -2.08 -0.85 9.10
C VAL A 120 -3.56 -1.18 9.08
N LEU A 121 -4.43 -0.17 8.97
CA LEU A 121 -5.88 -0.35 8.97
C LEU A 121 -6.37 -1.16 7.77
N GLY A 122 -5.76 -0.99 6.59
CA GLY A 122 -6.06 -1.80 5.39
C GLY A 122 -5.76 -3.30 5.53
N LYS A 123 -5.06 -3.72 6.60
CA LYS A 123 -4.75 -5.12 6.91
C LYS A 123 -5.64 -5.70 8.01
N LEU A 124 -6.39 -4.86 8.72
CA LEU A 124 -7.06 -5.21 9.96
C LEU A 124 -8.05 -6.37 9.80
N CYS A 125 -8.87 -6.35 8.75
CA CYS A 125 -9.90 -7.37 8.53
C CYS A 125 -9.33 -8.76 8.19
N ARG A 126 -8.13 -8.83 7.60
CA ARG A 126 -7.49 -10.10 7.23
C ARG A 126 -6.84 -10.75 8.45
N ASN A 127 -6.06 -9.97 9.20
CA ASN A 127 -5.37 -10.37 10.44
C ASN A 127 -4.69 -11.75 10.37
N ILE A 128 -4.02 -12.05 9.25
CA ILE A 128 -3.16 -13.24 9.12
C ILE A 128 -1.77 -12.95 9.69
N ASP A 129 -0.97 -13.99 9.94
CA ASP A 129 0.35 -13.85 10.57
C ASP A 129 1.24 -12.82 9.86
N ARG A 130 1.26 -12.84 8.52
CA ARG A 130 2.01 -11.87 7.72
C ARG A 130 1.55 -10.42 7.94
N ASP A 131 0.26 -10.20 8.16
CA ASP A 131 -0.24 -8.84 8.42
C ASP A 131 0.24 -8.34 9.79
N ARG A 132 0.31 -9.22 10.79
CA ARG A 132 0.86 -8.86 12.11
C ARG A 132 2.34 -8.54 12.04
N GLU A 133 3.11 -9.33 11.28
CA GLU A 133 4.53 -9.06 11.00
C GLU A 133 4.73 -7.71 10.30
N ASP A 134 3.90 -7.41 9.29
CA ASP A 134 3.93 -6.14 8.57
C ASP A 134 3.63 -4.95 9.52
N VAL A 135 2.63 -5.08 10.40
CA VAL A 135 2.30 -4.06 11.41
C VAL A 135 3.44 -3.88 12.41
N ALA A 136 4.02 -4.96 12.93
CA ALA A 136 5.16 -4.91 13.84
C ALA A 136 6.38 -4.23 13.19
N ALA A 137 6.64 -4.51 11.91
CA ALA A 137 7.72 -3.88 11.17
C ALA A 137 7.48 -2.37 10.95
N LEU A 138 6.26 -1.97 10.60
CA LEU A 138 5.87 -0.56 10.48
C LEU A 138 6.00 0.19 11.82
N ALA A 139 5.63 -0.46 12.92
CA ALA A 139 5.61 0.12 14.27
C ALA A 139 6.99 0.54 14.77
N ARG A 140 8.05 -0.15 14.33
CA ARG A 140 9.46 0.14 14.66
C ARG A 140 9.99 1.41 13.99
N GLY A 141 9.36 1.86 12.91
CA GLY A 141 9.75 3.11 12.24
C GLY A 141 8.95 4.33 12.74
N PRO A 142 9.39 5.55 12.42
CA PRO A 142 8.72 6.77 12.84
C PRO A 142 7.40 7.01 12.09
N GLY A 143 6.45 7.73 12.71
CA GLY A 143 5.25 8.21 12.02
C GLY A 143 4.06 7.25 12.01
N LEU A 144 4.00 6.31 12.96
CA LEU A 144 2.78 5.58 13.33
C LEU A 144 2.35 6.04 14.73
N ASP A 145 1.33 6.88 14.81
CA ASP A 145 0.75 7.41 16.04
C ASP A 145 -0.47 6.56 16.44
N ILE A 146 -0.50 6.12 17.71
CA ILE A 146 -1.56 5.22 18.20
C ILE A 146 -2.90 5.94 18.28
N ASP A 147 -2.91 7.21 18.71
CA ASP A 147 -4.13 7.98 18.84
C ASP A 147 -4.74 8.24 17.46
N VAL A 148 -3.90 8.55 16.47
CA VAL A 148 -4.34 8.69 15.07
C VAL A 148 -4.85 7.36 14.52
N LEU A 149 -4.18 6.24 14.81
CA LEU A 149 -4.61 4.92 14.36
C LEU A 149 -5.99 4.56 14.93
N GLN A 150 -6.19 4.76 16.23
CA GLN A 150 -7.47 4.54 16.91
C GLN A 150 -8.57 5.46 16.39
N GLN A 151 -8.26 6.75 16.22
CA GLN A 151 -9.21 7.74 15.71
C GLN A 151 -9.72 7.34 14.33
N ARG A 152 -8.81 7.04 13.39
CA ARG A 152 -9.20 6.66 12.02
C ARG A 152 -9.91 5.32 11.98
N TYR A 153 -9.49 4.37 12.79
CA TYR A 153 -10.25 3.14 12.92
C TYR A 153 -11.69 3.43 13.31
N ARG A 154 -11.92 4.16 14.41
CA ARG A 154 -13.26 4.39 14.96
C ARG A 154 -14.14 5.19 14.00
N ASP A 155 -13.58 6.23 13.38
CA ASP A 155 -14.37 7.22 12.64
C ASP A 155 -14.49 6.88 11.15
N GLU A 156 -13.46 6.26 10.56
CA GLU A 156 -13.33 6.12 9.10
C GLU A 156 -13.42 4.66 8.61
N LEU A 157 -13.11 3.68 9.45
CA LEU A 157 -13.10 2.26 9.06
C LEU A 157 -14.21 1.45 9.73
N ARG A 158 -14.29 1.52 11.06
CA ARG A 158 -15.19 0.72 11.89
C ARG A 158 -16.67 0.80 11.46
N PRO A 159 -17.24 1.96 11.06
CA PRO A 159 -18.66 2.05 10.71
C PRO A 159 -19.09 1.20 9.51
N LYS A 160 -18.15 0.84 8.62
CA LYS A 160 -18.41 0.04 7.42
C LYS A 160 -18.02 -1.43 7.54
N LEU A 161 -17.46 -1.85 8.68
CA LEU A 161 -17.04 -3.23 8.89
C LEU A 161 -18.24 -4.15 9.17
N GLY A 162 -18.22 -5.34 8.59
CA GLY A 162 -19.28 -6.34 8.79
C GLY A 162 -19.25 -7.03 10.16
N ARG A 163 -18.14 -6.99 10.90
CA ARG A 163 -17.96 -7.71 12.18
C ARG A 163 -17.23 -6.90 13.26
N PRO A 164 -17.60 -5.63 13.50
CA PRO A 164 -16.76 -4.65 14.20
C PRO A 164 -16.21 -5.12 15.56
N GLY A 165 -16.91 -5.95 16.33
CA GLY A 165 -16.38 -6.50 17.59
C GLY A 165 -15.13 -7.38 17.43
N ARG A 166 -14.99 -8.13 16.33
CA ARG A 166 -13.76 -8.88 16.01
C ARG A 166 -12.61 -7.93 15.70
N GLU A 167 -12.89 -6.91 14.90
CA GLU A 167 -11.88 -5.95 14.48
C GLU A 167 -11.48 -4.98 15.62
N ASP A 168 -12.38 -4.69 16.55
CA ASP A 168 -12.11 -3.95 17.79
C ASP A 168 -11.04 -4.67 18.61
N LEU A 169 -11.25 -5.97 18.87
CA LEU A 169 -10.28 -6.80 19.59
C LEU A 169 -8.97 -6.91 18.84
N THR A 170 -9.02 -7.06 17.50
CA THR A 170 -7.80 -7.14 16.68
C THR A 170 -6.98 -5.86 16.78
N LEU A 171 -7.62 -4.69 16.68
CA LEU A 171 -6.93 -3.41 16.81
C LEU A 171 -6.33 -3.27 18.21
N GLN A 172 -7.07 -3.61 19.26
CA GLN A 172 -6.56 -3.56 20.63
C GLN A 172 -5.28 -4.39 20.78
N LEU A 173 -5.28 -5.64 20.32
CA LEU A 173 -4.10 -6.52 20.38
C LEU A 173 -2.92 -5.97 19.56
N TRP A 174 -3.20 -5.33 18.41
CA TRP A 174 -2.14 -4.70 17.62
C TRP A 174 -1.56 -3.47 18.32
N ILE A 175 -2.38 -2.69 19.03
CA ILE A 175 -1.91 -1.54 19.81
C ILE A 175 -1.03 -2.01 20.97
N GLU A 176 -1.47 -3.01 21.73
CA GLU A 176 -0.66 -3.63 22.80
C GLU A 176 0.69 -4.10 22.24
N MET A 177 0.70 -4.80 21.11
CA MET A 177 1.93 -5.21 20.42
C MET A 177 2.81 -4.02 20.01
N ILE A 178 2.22 -2.94 19.48
CA ILE A 178 2.96 -1.72 19.08
C ILE A 178 3.62 -1.07 20.30
N GLU A 179 2.89 -0.95 21.41
CA GLU A 179 3.37 -0.37 22.66
C GLU A 179 4.51 -1.20 23.26
N GLU A 180 4.37 -2.53 23.32
CA GLU A 180 5.42 -3.45 23.76
C GLU A 180 6.69 -3.30 22.91
N LEU A 181 6.54 -3.27 21.58
CA LEU A 181 7.68 -3.11 20.67
C LEU A 181 8.40 -1.76 20.83
N ARG A 182 7.71 -0.72 21.32
CA ARG A 182 8.28 0.60 21.56
C ARG A 182 8.89 0.73 22.96
N GLY A 183 8.33 0.06 23.95
CA GLY A 183 8.84 0.01 25.32
C GLY A 183 10.02 -0.93 25.51
N ALA A 184 10.23 -1.88 24.60
CA ALA A 184 11.35 -2.81 24.60
C ALA A 184 12.65 -2.26 23.95
N VAL A 185 12.65 -0.98 23.53
CA VAL A 185 13.77 -0.30 22.87
C VAL A 185 14.47 0.66 23.82
#